data_AF-A0A932JPG2-F1
#
_entry.id   AF-A0A932JPG2-F1
#
_cell.length_a   1.000
_cell.length_b   1.000
_cell.length_c   1.000
_cell.angle_alpha   90.00
_cell.angle_beta   90.00
_cell.angle_gamma   90.00
#
_symmetry.space_group_name_H-M   'P 1'
#
loop_
_entity.id
_entity.type
_entity.pdbx_description
1 polymer ?
#
loop_
_entity_poly.entity_id
_entity_poly.type
_entity_poly.pdbx_seq_one_letter_code
_entity_poly.pdbx_strand_id
1 'polypeptide(L)' 'MAASTVEAKIRKATMTLGVANFLAGIAFLVGYFIAKEMLFLIAAGAMFVAFTGIILFSRKMKKKFSEMESSKKHS' A
#
# COMPACT_ATOMS: atom_id res chain seq x y z
N MET A 1 -17.50 -18.87 -3.03
CA MET A 1 -16.11 -19.32 -3.29
C MET A 1 -15.30 -18.39 -4.22
N ALA A 2 -15.89 -17.41 -4.93
CA ALA A 2 -15.14 -16.47 -5.79
C ALA A 2 -14.55 -15.23 -5.06
N ALA A 3 -15.15 -14.80 -3.95
CA ALA A 3 -14.73 -13.61 -3.21
C ALA A 3 -13.34 -13.75 -2.57
N SER A 4 -13.00 -14.95 -2.08
CA SER A 4 -11.70 -15.25 -1.47
C SER A 4 -10.53 -15.12 -2.47
N THR A 5 -10.75 -15.45 -3.74
CA THR A 5 -9.72 -15.36 -4.79
C THR A 5 -9.41 -13.92 -5.17
N VAL A 6 -10.43 -13.05 -5.22
CA VAL A 6 -10.27 -11.62 -5.53
C VAL A 6 -9.63 -10.90 -4.34
N GLU A 7 -10.07 -11.18 -3.11
CA GLU A 7 -9.47 -10.60 -1.91
C GLU A 7 -7.98 -10.98 -1.77
N ALA A 8 -7.63 -12.25 -2.00
CA ALA A 8 -6.24 -12.71 -1.96
C ALA A 8 -5.37 -12.01 -3.03
N LYS A 9 -5.91 -11.83 -4.24
CA LYS A 9 -5.22 -11.08 -5.33
C LYS A 9 -5.02 -9.62 -4.98
N ILE A 10 -6.05 -8.94 -4.47
CA ILE A 10 -5.98 -7.53 -4.04
C ILE A 10 -4.99 -7.38 -2.89
N ARG A 11 -5.04 -8.27 -1.89
CA ARG A 11 -4.09 -8.26 -0.76
C ARG A 11 -2.65 -8.42 -1.24
N LYS A 12 -2.40 -9.37 -2.15
CA LYS A 12 -1.06 -9.60 -2.72
C LYS A 12 -0.59 -8.38 -3.51
N ALA A 13 -1.42 -7.84 -4.39
CA ALA A 13 -1.10 -6.64 -5.17
C ALA A 13 -0.81 -5.43 -4.27
N THR A 14 -1.61 -5.25 -3.22
CA THR A 14 -1.42 -4.13 -2.27
C THR A 14 -0.15 -4.29 -1.45
N MET A 15 0.20 -5.52 -1.08
CA MET A 15 1.45 -5.83 -0.39
C MET A 15 2.66 -5.61 -1.31
N THR A 16 2.59 -6.04 -2.57
CA THR A 16 3.64 -5.78 -3.58
C THR A 16 3.82 -4.29 -3.84
N LEU A 17 2.73 -3.53 -4.01
CA LEU A 17 2.77 -2.07 -4.17
C LEU A 17 3.38 -1.37 -2.95
N GLY A 18 3.06 -1.82 -1.75
CA GLY A 18 3.67 -1.32 -0.53
C GLY A 18 5.18 -1.56 -0.51
N VAL A 19 5.63 -2.80 -0.76
CA VAL A 19 7.06 -3.13 -0.78
C VAL A 19 7.80 -2.36 -1.88
N ALA A 20 7.20 -2.21 -3.06
CA ALA A 20 7.78 -1.42 -4.15
C ALA A 20 7.96 0.06 -3.76
N ASN A 21 6.95 0.69 -3.17
CA ASN A 21 7.07 2.08 -2.69
C ASN A 21 8.09 2.23 -1.56
N PHE A 22 8.21 1.24 -0.68
CA PHE A 22 9.22 1.25 0.37
C PHE A 22 10.64 1.15 -0.20
N LEU A 23 10.87 0.23 -1.12
CA LEU A 23 12.15 0.10 -1.82
C LEU A 23 12.49 1.34 -2.65
N ALA A 24 11.50 1.93 -3.33
CA ALA A 24 11.66 3.19 -4.04
C ALA A 24 12.05 4.32 -3.08
N GLY A 25 11.38 4.43 -1.93
CA GLY A 25 11.73 5.41 -0.88
C GLY A 25 13.17 5.27 -0.40
N ILE A 26 13.65 4.04 -0.18
CA ILE A 26 15.06 3.77 0.17
C ILE A 26 15.99 4.17 -0.98
N ALA A 27 15.65 3.81 -2.23
CA ALA A 27 16.46 4.16 -3.39
C ALA A 27 16.59 5.67 -3.58
N PHE A 28 15.51 6.43 -3.38
CA PHE A 28 15.53 7.90 -3.41
C PHE A 28 16.33 8.48 -2.23
N LEU A 29 16.24 7.91 -1.02
CA LEU A 29 17.07 8.31 0.12
C LEU A 29 18.57 8.09 -0.13
N VAL A 30 18.94 6.93 -0.68
CA VAL A 30 20.34 6.65 -1.06
C VAL A 30 20.77 7.58 -2.19
N GLY A 31 19.90 7.82 -3.17
CA GLY A 31 20.13 8.78 -4.25
C GLY A 31 20.38 10.20 -3.74
N TYR A 32 19.67 10.64 -2.70
CA TYR A 32 19.91 11.92 -2.04
C TYR A 32 21.32 12.00 -1.43
N PHE A 33 21.81 10.93 -0.79
CA PHE A 33 23.17 10.92 -0.23
C PHE A 33 24.26 11.02 -1.29
N ILE A 34 24.02 10.47 -2.49
CA ILE A 34 25.00 10.47 -3.59
C ILE A 34 24.93 11.79 -4.38
N ALA A 35 23.73 12.21 -4.80
CA ALA A 35 23.53 13.37 -5.67
C ALA A 35 23.40 14.70 -4.89
N LYS A 36 23.09 14.68 -3.59
CA LYS A 36 22.78 15.85 -2.73
C LYS A 36 21.64 16.75 -3.24
N GLU A 37 20.83 16.22 -4.15
CA GLU A 37 19.72 16.93 -4.78
C GLU A 37 18.44 16.84 -3.93
N MET A 38 17.90 17.98 -3.50
CA MET A 38 16.73 18.07 -2.61
C MET A 38 15.48 17.36 -3.18
N LEU A 39 15.37 17.26 -4.51
CA LEU A 39 14.28 16.55 -5.19
C LEU A 39 14.21 15.07 -4.77
N PHE A 40 15.33 14.41 -4.52
CA PHE A 40 15.36 13.01 -4.08
C PHE A 40 14.84 12.84 -2.65
N LEU A 41 15.10 13.82 -1.77
CA LEU A 41 14.57 13.82 -0.40
C LEU A 41 13.04 13.96 -0.40
N ILE A 42 12.52 14.88 -1.23
CA ILE A 42 11.07 15.08 -1.39
C ILE A 42 10.42 13.83 -1.99
N ALA A 43 11.03 13.22 -3.02
CA ALA A 43 10.56 11.99 -3.62
C ALA A 43 10.52 10.83 -2.61
N ALA A 44 11.55 10.67 -1.78
CA ALA A 44 11.55 9.68 -0.71
C ALA A 44 10.44 9.91 0.31
N GLY A 45 10.22 11.16 0.72
CA GLY A 45 9.11 11.54 1.59
C GLY A 45 7.74 11.20 0.99
N ALA A 46 7.53 11.53 -0.29
CA ALA A 46 6.31 11.20 -1.00
C ALA A 46 6.05 9.69 -1.09
N MET A 47 7.10 8.88 -1.31
CA MET A 47 7.01 7.42 -1.33
C MET A 47 6.62 6.84 0.04
N PHE A 48 7.11 7.42 1.13
CA PHE A 48 6.72 7.05 2.50
C PHE A 48 5.25 7.40 2.81
N VAL A 49 4.79 8.57 2.35
CA VAL A 49 3.37 8.96 2.47
C VAL A 49 2.49 8.01 1.66
N ALA A 50 2.87 7.69 0.43
CA ALA A 50 2.15 6.73 -0.41
C ALA A 50 2.09 5.34 0.22
N PHE A 51 3.19 4.86 0.81
CA PHE A 51 3.23 3.60 1.57
C PHE A 51 2.24 3.59 2.73
N THR A 52 2.20 4.67 3.52
CA THR A 52 1.27 4.83 4.65
C THR A 52 -0.18 4.86 4.18
N GLY A 53 -0.47 5.55 3.07
CA GLY A 53 -1.78 5.59 2.44
C GLY A 53 -2.26 4.21 1.98
N ILE A 54 -1.37 3.40 1.40
CA ILE A 54 -1.65 2.02 0.99
C ILE A 54 -2.01 1.12 2.17
N ILE A 55 -1.33 1.27 3.31
CA ILE A 55 -1.62 0.51 4.55
C ILE A 55 -3.00 0.89 5.10
N LEU A 56 -3.30 2.19 5.20
CA LEU A 56 -4.61 2.66 5.68
C LEU A 56 -5.74 2.22 4.74
N PHE A 57 -5.52 2.29 3.43
CA PHE A 57 -6.47 1.81 2.43
C PHE A 57 -6.71 0.30 2.57
N SER A 58 -5.65 -0.50 2.76
CA SER A 58 -5.77 -1.95 3.02
C SER A 58 -6.61 -2.26 4.24
N ARG A 59 -6.41 -1.53 5.35
CA ARG A 59 -7.19 -1.69 6.58
C ARG A 59 -8.66 -1.34 6.35
N LYS A 60 -8.93 -0.24 5.63
CA LYS A 60 -10.29 0.20 5.31
C LYS A 60 -11.01 -0.80 4.39
N MET A 61 -10.32 -1.34 3.39
CA MET A 61 -10.84 -2.38 2.50
C MET A 61 -11.20 -3.63 3.27
N LYS A 62 -10.31 -4.15 4.13
CA LYS A 62 -10.61 -5.29 5.02
C LYS A 62 -11.86 -5.08 5.86
N LYS A 63 -12.01 -3.89 6.45
CA LYS A 63 -13.21 -3.56 7.25
C LYS A 63 -14.48 -3.58 6.40
N LYS A 64 -14.47 -2.96 5.21
CA LYS A 64 -15.62 -2.97 4.30
C LYS A 64 -15.98 -4.36 3.78
N PHE A 65 -15.00 -5.21 3.50
CA PHE A 65 -15.28 -6.59 3.09
C PHE A 65 -15.93 -7.39 4.22
N SER A 66 -15.46 -7.23 5.47
CA SER A 66 -16.07 -7.87 6.64
C SER A 66 -17.53 -7.42 6.88
N GLU A 67 -17.83 -6.13 6.69
CA GLU A 67 -19.19 -5.58 6.83
C GLU A 67 -20.14 -6.14 5.76
N MET A 68 -19.68 -6.27 4.51
CA MET A 68 -20.47 -6.87 3.43
C MET A 68 -20.75 -8.36 3.65
N GLU A 69 -19.79 -9.11 4.23
CA GLU A 69 -19.97 -10.53 4.53
C GLU A 69 -20.97 -10.75 5.68
N SER A 70 -20.99 -9.87 6.69
CA SER A 70 -22.00 -9.89 7.75
C SER A 70 -23.41 -9.52 7.26
N SER A 71 -23.52 -8.61 6.29
CA SER A 71 -24.81 -8.20 5.70
C SER A 71 -25.45 -9.32 4.87
N LYS A 72 -24.64 -10.14 4.19
CA LYS A 72 -25.11 -11.27 3.38
C LYS A 72 -25.58 -12.49 4.18
N LYS A 73 -25.32 -12.52 5.49
CA LYS A 73 -25.70 -13.61 6.40
C LYS A 73 -27.04 -13.37 7.11
N HIS A 74 -27.61 -12.18 6.94
CA HIS A 74 -28.83 -11.72 7.61
C HIS A 74 -29.99 -11.41 6.65
N SER A 75 -29.84 -11.75 5.36
CA SER A 75 -30.87 -11.67 4.31
C SER A 75 -31.06 -13.02 3.65
#